data_AF-A0A1I2EIG1-F1
#
_entry.id   AF-A0A1I2EIG1-F1
#
_cell.length_a   1.000
_cell.length_b   1.000
_cell.length_c   1.000
_cell.angle_alpha   90.00
_cell.angle_beta   90.00
_cell.angle_gamma   90.00
#
_symmetry.space_group_name_H-M   'P 1'
#
loop_
_entity.id
_entity.type
_entity.pdbx_description
1 polymer ?
#
loop_
_entity_poly.entity_id
_entity_poly.type
_entity_poly.pdbx_seq_one_letter_code
_entity_poly.pdbx_strand_id
1 'polypeptide(L)'
;MTGRNSLRKAVVGAAVVAGLVGGAAVPAAASAAAPADVQISACGFWVNAQGWAFYTHCTGSVYTIVQVKVVTRSGPGSLICVRPGTVGLGPNSVVSNAYYTGRLC
;
A
#
# COMPACT_ATOMS: atom_id res chain seq x y z
N MET A 1 25.55 -8.53 -47.10
CA MET A 1 26.68 -7.91 -46.36
C MET A 1 26.46 -6.40 -46.40
N THR A 2 25.84 -5.83 -45.37
CA THR A 2 25.47 -4.40 -45.33
C THR A 2 26.37 -3.72 -44.30
N GLY A 3 27.29 -2.89 -44.81
CA GLY A 3 28.30 -2.18 -44.05
C GLY A 3 27.69 -1.14 -43.12
N ARG A 4 28.19 -1.11 -41.88
CA ARG A 4 27.76 -0.20 -40.83
C ARG A 4 28.84 0.84 -40.66
N ASN A 5 28.67 1.97 -41.35
CA ASN A 5 29.63 3.06 -41.38
C ASN A 5 29.42 3.99 -40.18
N SER A 6 30.24 3.79 -39.16
CA SER A 6 31.10 4.81 -38.56
C SER A 6 30.64 6.27 -38.46
N LEU A 7 30.60 6.70 -37.19
CA LEU A 7 31.30 7.88 -36.64
C LEU A 7 30.56 9.23 -36.50
N ARG A 8 30.82 9.80 -35.30
CA ARG A 8 30.87 11.21 -34.85
C ARG A 8 29.57 11.87 -34.40
N LYS A 9 29.48 12.08 -33.08
CA LYS A 9 29.23 13.41 -32.51
C LYS A 9 29.98 13.50 -31.18
N ALA A 10 30.97 14.38 -31.13
CA ALA A 10 31.68 14.81 -29.94
C ALA A 10 31.50 16.32 -29.83
N VAL A 11 31.03 16.82 -28.68
CA VAL A 11 31.18 18.20 -28.15
C VAL A 11 30.87 18.06 -26.64
N VAL A 12 31.86 18.02 -25.74
CA VAL A 12 32.55 19.15 -25.06
C VAL A 12 31.59 20.04 -24.27
N GLY A 13 31.87 20.17 -22.96
CA GLY A 13 30.95 20.68 -21.95
C GLY A 13 30.94 22.18 -21.74
N ALA A 14 30.28 22.60 -20.65
CA ALA A 14 30.46 23.90 -20.01
C ALA A 14 29.94 23.82 -18.57
N ALA A 15 30.85 23.93 -17.61
CA ALA A 15 30.53 24.30 -16.24
C ALA A 15 30.19 25.80 -16.23
N VAL A 16 29.11 26.19 -15.55
CA VAL A 16 28.85 27.60 -15.23
C VAL A 16 28.54 27.67 -13.73
N VAL A 17 29.38 28.43 -13.02
CA VAL A 17 29.31 28.72 -11.60
C VAL A 17 28.83 30.17 -11.43
N ALA A 18 28.11 30.38 -10.33
CA ALA A 18 27.84 31.64 -9.62
C ALA A 18 26.78 32.62 -10.17
N GLY A 19 25.75 32.80 -9.36
CA GLY A 19 25.02 34.05 -9.20
C GLY A 19 24.64 34.21 -7.72
N LEU A 20 25.25 35.18 -7.02
CA LEU A 20 24.83 35.68 -5.71
C LEU A 20 23.70 36.70 -5.87
N VAL A 21 22.82 36.76 -4.88
CA VAL A 21 22.18 37.94 -4.22
C VAL A 21 20.65 37.87 -4.05
N GLY A 22 20.22 38.02 -2.79
CA GLY A 22 18.99 38.76 -2.45
C GLY A 22 17.75 37.94 -2.11
N GLY A 23 17.28 38.09 -0.87
CA GLY A 23 15.87 37.86 -0.52
C GLY A 23 15.65 36.87 0.61
N ALA A 24 15.57 37.39 1.84
CA ALA A 24 14.93 36.69 2.94
C ALA A 24 13.44 36.49 2.60
N ALA A 25 13.09 35.27 2.20
CA ALA A 25 11.73 34.78 2.26
C ALA A 25 11.83 33.35 2.80
N VAL A 26 11.53 33.18 4.08
CA VAL A 26 11.25 31.86 4.64
C VAL A 26 9.98 31.37 3.95
N PRO A 27 10.02 30.34 3.07
CA PRO A 27 8.78 29.72 2.67
C PRO A 27 8.28 29.00 3.92
N ALA A 28 7.15 29.44 4.46
CA ALA A 28 6.40 28.64 5.41
C ALA A 28 6.12 27.31 4.71
N ALA A 29 6.86 26.28 5.10
CA ALA A 29 6.63 24.92 4.65
C ALA A 29 5.24 24.55 5.15
N ALA A 30 4.24 24.74 4.29
CA ALA A 30 2.94 24.12 4.45
C ALA A 30 3.23 22.62 4.54
N SER A 31 3.19 22.09 5.76
CA SER A 31 3.10 20.65 5.98
C SER A 31 1.82 20.20 5.29
N ALA A 32 1.94 19.83 4.02
CA ALA A 32 0.94 19.03 3.36
C ALA A 32 0.81 17.79 4.24
N ALA A 33 -0.27 17.73 5.02
CA ALA A 33 -0.69 16.49 5.63
C ALA A 33 -0.83 15.52 4.46
N ALA A 34 0.15 14.62 4.33
CA ALA A 34 0.09 13.57 3.34
C ALA A 34 -1.28 12.90 3.53
N PRO A 35 -2.05 12.67 2.45
CA PRO A 35 -3.25 11.86 2.58
C PRO A 35 -2.81 10.58 3.27
N ALA A 36 -3.46 10.25 4.40
CA ALA A 36 -3.23 8.98 5.09
C ALA A 36 -3.23 7.92 3.99
N ASP A 37 -2.09 7.28 3.82
CA ASP A 37 -1.83 6.31 2.79
C ASP A 37 -2.98 5.30 2.82
N VAL A 38 -3.89 5.41 1.86
CA VAL A 38 -4.81 4.32 1.57
C VAL A 38 -3.92 3.25 0.95
N GLN A 39 -3.22 2.52 1.81
CA GLN A 39 -2.61 1.24 1.48
C GLN A 39 -3.72 0.47 0.77
N ILE A 40 -3.59 0.32 -0.55
CA ILE A 40 -4.45 -0.57 -1.33
C ILE A 40 -4.30 -1.92 -0.67
N SER A 41 -5.23 -2.22 0.23
CA SER A 41 -5.08 -3.31 1.15
C SER A 41 -5.19 -4.56 0.29
N ALA A 42 -4.14 -5.38 0.26
CA ALA A 42 -4.19 -6.63 -0.46
C ALA A 42 -5.47 -7.37 -0.08
N CYS A 43 -6.19 -7.87 -1.08
CA CYS A 43 -7.41 -8.62 -0.84
C CYS A 43 -7.11 -9.84 0.04
N GLY A 44 -7.98 -10.10 1.02
CA GLY A 44 -7.78 -11.15 2.01
C GLY A 44 -7.08 -10.66 3.27
N PHE A 45 -6.38 -11.56 3.94
CA PHE A 45 -5.73 -11.29 5.22
C PHE A 45 -4.41 -10.54 5.05
N TRP A 46 -4.19 -9.56 5.90
CA TRP A 46 -2.93 -8.82 5.98
C TRP A 46 -2.70 -8.28 7.38
N VAL A 47 -1.45 -7.92 7.68
CA VAL A 47 -1.04 -7.36 8.96
C VAL A 47 -0.34 -6.04 8.70
N ASN A 48 -0.73 -4.98 9.40
CA ASN A 48 -0.06 -3.68 9.28
C ASN A 48 1.29 -3.66 10.04
N ALA A 49 2.07 -2.61 9.83
CA ALA A 49 3.36 -2.44 10.49
C ALA A 49 3.27 -2.41 12.02
N GLN A 50 2.11 -2.01 12.56
CA GLN A 50 1.81 -1.95 13.99
C GLN A 50 1.41 -3.32 14.58
N GLY A 51 1.38 -4.38 13.77
CA GLY A 51 1.04 -5.73 14.23
C GLY A 51 -0.46 -5.97 14.44
N TRP A 52 -1.33 -5.20 13.78
CA TRP A 52 -2.77 -5.45 13.72
C TRP A 52 -3.13 -6.26 12.48
N ALA A 53 -3.95 -7.28 12.69
CA ALA A 53 -4.49 -8.14 11.66
C ALA A 53 -5.81 -7.60 11.10
N PHE A 54 -5.92 -7.63 9.78
CA PHE A 54 -7.07 -7.17 9.02
C PHE A 54 -7.47 -8.21 7.97
N TYR A 55 -8.70 -8.10 7.51
CA TYR A 55 -9.18 -8.79 6.32
C TYR A 55 -9.88 -7.83 5.38
N THR A 56 -9.48 -7.82 4.11
CA THR A 56 -10.08 -6.97 3.08
C THR A 56 -10.89 -7.80 2.09
N HIS A 57 -12.19 -7.53 2.02
CA HIS A 57 -13.07 -8.10 1.02
C HIS A 57 -13.18 -7.17 -0.20
N CYS A 58 -12.53 -7.53 -1.29
CA CYS A 58 -12.35 -6.67 -2.48
C CYS A 58 -13.45 -6.74 -3.55
N THR A 59 -14.54 -7.48 -3.33
CA THR A 59 -15.53 -7.62 -4.40
C THR A 59 -16.13 -6.27 -4.80
N GLY A 60 -16.36 -6.09 -6.10
CA GLY A 60 -16.96 -4.86 -6.65
C GLY A 60 -18.44 -4.70 -6.33
N SER A 61 -19.12 -5.76 -5.87
CA SER A 61 -20.53 -5.70 -5.49
C SER A 61 -20.67 -5.34 -4.01
N VAL A 62 -21.19 -4.15 -3.70
CA VAL A 62 -21.38 -3.63 -2.33
C VAL A 62 -22.31 -4.48 -1.45
N TYR A 63 -23.03 -5.43 -2.05
CA TYR A 63 -24.04 -6.27 -1.40
C TYR A 63 -23.56 -7.67 -1.03
N THR A 64 -22.38 -8.09 -1.48
CA THR A 64 -21.88 -9.43 -1.17
C THR A 64 -21.24 -9.44 0.20
N ILE A 65 -21.77 -10.24 1.12
CA ILE A 65 -21.18 -10.46 2.44
C ILE A 65 -20.60 -11.88 2.44
N VAL A 66 -19.34 -12.00 2.85
CA VAL A 66 -18.63 -13.28 2.82
C VAL A 66 -18.40 -13.80 4.23
N GLN A 67 -18.51 -15.11 4.40
CA GLN A 67 -18.11 -15.77 5.63
C GLN A 67 -16.60 -16.01 5.64
N VAL A 68 -15.92 -15.43 6.61
CA VAL A 68 -14.47 -15.53 6.82
C VAL A 68 -14.19 -16.33 8.08
N LYS A 69 -13.29 -17.30 7.98
CA LYS A 69 -12.74 -18.01 9.14
C LYS A 69 -11.52 -17.24 9.64
N VAL A 70 -11.62 -16.72 10.85
CA VAL A 70 -10.50 -16.16 11.60
C VAL A 70 -9.80 -17.32 12.32
N VAL A 71 -8.48 -17.38 12.20
CA VAL A 71 -7.63 -18.35 12.87
C VAL A 71 -6.86 -17.64 13.97
N THR A 72 -6.98 -18.15 15.19
CA THR A 72 -6.28 -17.63 16.37
C THR A 72 -5.08 -18.51 16.72
N ARG A 73 -4.03 -17.92 17.32
CA ARG A 73 -2.81 -18.64 17.71
C ARG A 73 -3.00 -19.60 18.88
N SER A 74 -3.85 -19.25 19.85
CA SER A 74 -3.97 -19.96 21.13
C SER A 74 -5.38 -20.43 21.47
N GLY A 75 -6.24 -20.64 20.46
CA GLY A 75 -7.62 -21.06 20.72
C GLY A 75 -8.41 -21.40 19.46
N PRO A 76 -9.70 -21.75 19.63
CA PRO A 76 -10.59 -21.99 18.51
C PRO A 76 -10.86 -20.67 17.78
N GLY A 77 -10.56 -20.65 16.49
CA GLY A 77 -10.88 -19.50 15.64
C GLY A 77 -12.38 -19.28 15.47
N SER A 78 -12.80 -18.10 15.01
CA SER A 78 -14.21 -17.71 14.84
C SER A 78 -14.62 -17.63 13.36
N LEU A 79 -15.92 -17.75 13.11
CA LEU A 79 -16.52 -17.44 11.80
C LEU A 79 -17.18 -16.08 11.90
N ILE A 80 -16.86 -15.18 10.99
CA ILE A 80 -17.42 -13.83 10.93
C ILE A 80 -17.96 -13.54 9.53
N CYS A 81 -18.92 -12.63 9.44
CA CYS A 81 -19.45 -12.13 8.18
C CYS A 81 -18.80 -10.79 7.85
N VAL A 82 -18.20 -10.67 6.66
CA VAL A 82 -17.43 -9.50 6.24
C VAL A 82 -18.07 -8.88 5.01
N ARG A 83 -18.44 -7.60 5.13
CA ARG A 83 -18.91 -6.76 4.02
C ARG A 83 -17.73 -6.32 3.15
N PRO A 84 -17.97 -5.86 1.91
CA PRO A 84 -16.91 -5.29 1.08
C PRO A 84 -16.19 -4.15 1.80
N GLY A 85 -14.86 -4.13 1.71
CA GLY A 85 -13.99 -3.24 2.48
C GLY A 85 -13.09 -3.98 3.46
N THR A 86 -12.42 -3.23 4.34
CA THR A 86 -11.45 -3.74 5.32
C THR A 86 -12.09 -3.84 6.71
N VAL A 87 -11.92 -4.99 7.35
CA VAL A 87 -12.33 -5.21 8.75
C VAL A 87 -11.12 -5.54 9.62
N GLY A 88 -11.10 -4.98 10.84
CA GLY A 88 -10.09 -5.30 11.84
C GLY A 88 -10.44 -6.62 12.54
N LEU A 89 -9.48 -7.52 12.64
CA LEU A 89 -9.65 -8.82 13.29
C LEU A 89 -9.07 -8.85 14.72
N GLY A 90 -8.11 -7.97 15.01
CA GLY A 90 -7.42 -7.92 16.29
C GLY A 90 -5.90 -7.86 16.13
N PRO A 91 -5.15 -7.99 17.23
CA PRO A 91 -3.69 -8.04 17.19
C PRO A 91 -3.17 -9.35 16.58
N ASN A 92 -2.08 -9.29 15.81
CA ASN A 92 -1.39 -10.44 15.18
C ASN A 92 -0.76 -11.40 16.21
N SER A 93 -0.59 -10.96 17.46
CA SER A 93 -0.24 -11.85 18.58
C SER A 93 -1.36 -12.82 18.93
N VAL A 94 -2.61 -12.51 18.55
CA VAL A 94 -3.79 -13.35 18.79
C VAL A 94 -4.28 -13.99 17.50
N VAL A 95 -4.37 -13.23 16.41
CA VAL A 95 -4.85 -13.70 15.10
C VAL A 95 -3.66 -14.13 14.24
N SER A 96 -3.65 -15.39 13.79
CA SER A 96 -2.58 -15.92 12.94
C SER A 96 -2.90 -15.85 11.45
N ASN A 97 -4.18 -15.95 11.08
CA ASN A 97 -4.62 -15.92 9.69
C ASN A 97 -6.13 -15.62 9.60
N ALA A 98 -6.62 -15.27 8.41
CA ALA A 98 -8.04 -15.31 8.09
C ALA A 98 -8.27 -15.62 6.60
N TYR A 99 -9.31 -16.38 6.29
CA TYR A 99 -9.59 -16.78 4.92
C TYR A 99 -11.09 -16.92 4.63
N TYR A 100 -11.45 -16.67 3.38
CA TYR A 100 -12.81 -16.88 2.89
C TYR A 100 -13.15 -18.37 2.92
N THR A 101 -14.33 -18.70 3.43
CA THR A 101 -14.76 -20.10 3.60
C THR A 101 -15.45 -20.70 2.37
N GLY A 102 -15.65 -19.92 1.30
CA GLY A 102 -16.47 -20.35 0.16
C GLY A 102 -17.98 -20.12 0.36
N ARG A 103 -18.39 -19.56 1.50
CA ARG A 103 -19.80 -19.33 1.85
C ARG A 103 -20.10 -17.85 2.00
N LEU A 104 -21.29 -17.45 1.56
CA LEU A 104 -21.81 -16.12 1.87
C LEU A 104 -22.43 -16.07 3.27
N CYS A 105 -22.54 -14.85 3.76
CA CYS A 105 -23.55 -14.45 4.72
C CYS A 105 -24.53 -13.50 4.00
#